data_AF-A0A948S4Y8-F1
#
_entry.id   AF-A0A948S4Y8-F1
#
_cell.length_a   1.000
_cell.length_b   1.000
_cell.length_c   1.000
_cell.angle_alpha   90.00
_cell.angle_beta   90.00
_cell.angle_gamma   90.00
#
_symmetry.space_group_name_H-M   'P 1'
#
loop_
_entity.id
_entity.type
_entity.pdbx_description
1 polymer ?
#
loop_
_entity_poly.entity_id
_entity_poly.type
_entity_poly.pdbx_seq_one_letter_code
_entity_poly.pdbx_strand_id
1 'polypeptide(L)'
;MIKKRIEIIKAFLALVLLSILWGYNWVVMKFALLDAGAFQFGAMRTFFGALCLFLLLMVSRRPISIQAIPSLIVLGILQTCGFTGMIIWALVEGGAGKTAVLTYTMPFWVMLLAWPLLKERI
;
A
#
# COMPACT_ATOMS: atom_id res chain seq x y z
N MET A 1 26.60 12.15 17.98
CA MET A 1 25.75 11.18 18.72
C MET A 1 24.28 11.63 18.86
N ILE A 2 24.00 12.87 19.28
CA ILE A 2 22.64 13.41 19.51
C ILE A 2 21.75 13.41 18.25
N LYS A 3 22.30 13.78 17.08
CA LYS A 3 21.57 13.77 15.80
C LYS A 3 21.00 12.40 15.44
N LYS A 4 21.73 11.32 15.74
CA LYS A 4 21.30 9.93 15.50
C LYS A 4 20.13 9.54 16.40
N ARG A 5 20.11 10.01 17.66
CA ARG A 5 19.01 9.77 18.61
C ARG A 5 17.72 10.47 18.17
N ILE A 6 17.81 11.70 17.64
CA ILE A 6 16.66 12.46 17.14
C ILE A 6 16.04 11.78 15.91
N GLU A 7 16.87 11.31 14.97
CA GLU A 7 16.38 10.57 13.80
C GLU A 7 15.70 9.24 14.20
N ILE A 8 16.23 8.54 15.21
CA ILE A 8 15.59 7.33 15.75
C ILE A 8 14.22 7.66 16.38
N ILE A 9 14.12 8.74 17.16
CA ILE A 9 12.86 9.16 17.79
C ILE A 9 11.84 9.55 16.71
N LYS A 10 12.25 10.31 15.68
CA LYS A 10 11.39 10.64 14.54
C LYS A 10 10.91 9.39 13.79
N ALA A 11 11.81 8.43 13.56
CA ALA A 11 11.47 7.16 12.92
C ALA A 11 10.46 6.36 13.75
N PHE A 12 10.65 6.31 15.08
CA PHE A 12 9.69 5.67 15.99
C PHE A 12 8.34 6.36 16.01
N LEU A 13 8.32 7.70 16.06
CA LEU A 13 7.08 8.48 15.98
C LEU A 13 6.36 8.26 14.65
N ALA A 14 7.10 8.26 13.53
CA ALA A 14 6.57 7.96 12.21
C ALA A 14 6.00 6.53 12.15
N LEU A 15 6.68 5.55 12.76
CA LEU A 15 6.19 4.17 12.85
C LEU A 15 4.89 4.07 13.66
N VAL A 16 4.82 4.71 14.83
CA VAL A 16 3.60 4.70 15.67
C VAL A 16 2.43 5.34 14.93
N LEU A 17 2.65 6.51 14.32
CA LEU A 17 1.64 7.18 13.51
C LEU A 17 1.20 6.31 12.34
N LEU A 18 2.16 5.71 11.62
CA LEU A 18 1.89 4.80 10.53
C LEU A 18 1.05 3.61 11.01
N SER A 19 1.41 2.96 12.11
CA SER A 19 0.69 1.81 12.67
C SER A 19 -0.75 2.16 13.04
N ILE A 20 -0.99 3.33 13.63
CA ILE A 20 -2.35 3.79 13.96
C ILE A 20 -3.15 4.07 12.69
N LEU A 21 -2.57 4.81 11.75
CA LEU A 21 -3.23 5.14 10.48
C LEU A 21 -3.57 3.88 9.67
N TRP A 22 -2.63 2.93 9.61
CA TRP A 22 -2.84 1.65 8.94
C TRP A 22 -3.86 0.78 9.66
N GLY A 23 -3.79 0.66 10.99
CA GLY A 23 -4.76 -0.09 11.78
C GLY A 23 -6.18 0.46 11.61
N TYR A 24 -6.33 1.78 11.66
CA TYR A 24 -7.62 2.44 11.47
C TYR A 24 -8.14 2.32 10.04
N ASN A 25 -7.23 2.30 9.05
CA ASN A 25 -7.60 2.10 7.64
C ASN A 25 -8.42 0.82 7.45
N TRP A 26 -8.06 -0.28 8.11
CA TRP A 26 -8.82 -1.53 8.08
C TRP A 26 -10.23 -1.42 8.68
N VAL A 27 -10.38 -0.67 9.78
CA VAL A 27 -11.68 -0.42 10.41
C VAL A 27 -12.59 0.36 9.45
N VAL A 28 -12.07 1.43 8.86
CA VAL A 28 -12.80 2.25 7.88
C VAL A 28 -13.15 1.43 6.64
N MET A 29 -12.23 0.60 6.13
CA MET A 29 -12.51 -0.30 5.02
C MET A 29 -13.69 -1.22 5.34
N LYS A 30 -13.68 -1.84 6.52
CA LYS A 30 -14.77 -2.74 6.94
C LYS A 30 -16.11 -2.03 7.01
N PHE A 31 -16.16 -0.80 7.53
CA PHE A 31 -17.38 0.00 7.53
C PHE A 31 -17.81 0.41 6.12
N ALA A 32 -16.89 0.90 5.29
CA ALA A 32 -17.20 1.33 3.94
C ALA A 32 -17.65 0.17 3.02
N LEU A 33 -17.23 -1.05 3.33
CA LEU A 33 -17.67 -2.27 2.65
C LEU A 33 -19.12 -2.67 2.98
N LEU A 34 -19.71 -2.13 4.05
CA LEU A 34 -21.13 -2.32 4.35
C LEU A 34 -22.00 -1.53 3.38
N ASP A 35 -21.54 -0.34 2.97
CA ASP A 35 -22.29 0.58 2.11
C ASP A 35 -21.90 0.47 0.63
N ALA A 36 -20.67 0.06 0.32
CA ALA A 36 -20.16 -0.04 -1.04
C ALA A 36 -19.52 -1.40 -1.31
N GLY A 37 -19.76 -1.96 -2.51
CA GLY A 37 -19.09 -3.18 -2.95
C GLY A 37 -17.57 -3.00 -2.92
N ALA A 38 -16.84 -4.06 -2.56
CA ALA A 38 -15.39 -4.01 -2.35
C ALA A 38 -14.62 -3.43 -3.55
N PHE A 39 -15.07 -3.74 -4.76
CA PHE A 39 -14.51 -3.19 -6.00
C PHE A 39 -14.72 -1.68 -6.14
N GLN A 40 -15.91 -1.21 -5.79
CA GLN A 40 -16.30 0.19 -5.89
C GLN A 40 -15.55 1.05 -4.86
N PHE A 41 -15.41 0.53 -3.64
CA PHE A 41 -14.58 1.15 -2.61
C PHE A 41 -13.09 1.20 -3.01
N GLY A 42 -12.56 0.10 -3.56
CA GLY A 42 -11.19 0.04 -4.07
C GLY A 42 -10.91 1.05 -5.17
N ALA A 43 -11.81 1.14 -6.15
CA ALA A 43 -11.73 2.09 -7.26
C ALA A 43 -11.83 3.54 -6.77
N MET A 44 -12.78 3.85 -5.87
CA MET A 44 -12.89 5.18 -5.27
C MET A 44 -11.62 5.56 -4.52
N ARG A 45 -11.09 4.65 -3.67
CA ARG A 45 -9.87 4.89 -2.90
C ARG A 45 -8.67 5.20 -3.79
N THR A 46 -8.43 4.41 -4.83
CA THR A 46 -7.30 4.63 -5.74
C THR A 46 -7.51 5.86 -6.61
N PHE A 47 -8.73 6.13 -7.05
CA PHE A 47 -9.07 7.34 -7.82
C PHE A 47 -8.86 8.62 -7.01
N PHE A 48 -9.41 8.71 -5.79
CA PHE A 48 -9.21 9.87 -4.92
C PHE A 48 -7.75 10.00 -4.47
N GLY A 49 -7.06 8.89 -4.22
CA GLY A 49 -5.63 8.88 -3.91
C GLY A 49 -4.78 9.43 -5.06
N ALA A 50 -5.06 8.99 -6.30
CA ALA A 50 -4.42 9.50 -7.49
C ALA A 50 -4.71 11.00 -7.69
N LEU A 51 -5.97 11.41 -7.55
CA LEU A 51 -6.37 12.81 -7.67
C LEU A 51 -5.62 13.69 -6.65
N CYS A 52 -5.56 13.25 -5.40
CA CYS A 52 -4.87 13.97 -4.33
C CYS A 52 -3.37 14.11 -4.62
N LEU A 53 -2.71 13.04 -5.08
CA LEU A 53 -1.30 13.08 -5.48
C LEU A 53 -1.07 13.98 -6.70
N PHE A 54 -1.97 13.97 -7.69
CA PHE A 54 -1.91 14.87 -8.84
C PHE A 54 -2.04 16.34 -8.41
N LEU A 55 -2.98 16.67 -7.52
CA LEU A 55 -3.12 18.01 -6.96
C LEU A 55 -1.86 18.43 -6.20
N LEU A 56 -1.28 17.53 -5.40
CA LEU A 56 -0.06 17.78 -4.64
C LEU A 56 1.15 18.02 -5.56
N LEU A 57 1.22 17.28 -6.69
CA LEU A 57 2.20 17.49 -7.76
C LEU A 57 2.06 18.86 -8.42
N MET A 58 0.82 19.28 -8.72
CA MET A 58 0.54 20.61 -9.27
C MET A 58 0.98 21.72 -8.31
N VAL A 59 0.64 21.59 -7.01
CA VAL A 59 1.03 22.56 -5.97
C VAL A 59 2.54 22.57 -5.75
N SER A 60 3.20 21.40 -5.77
CA SER A 60 4.64 21.28 -5.52
C SER A 60 5.50 21.70 -6.72
N ARG A 61 4.92 22.02 -7.88
CA ARG A 61 5.61 22.40 -9.14
C ARG A 61 6.80 21.47 -9.49
N ARG A 62 6.74 20.20 -9.09
CA ARG A 62 7.80 19.25 -9.40
C ARG A 62 7.66 18.79 -10.85
N PRO A 63 8.76 18.65 -11.61
CA PRO A 63 8.68 18.14 -12.96
C PRO A 63 8.11 16.73 -12.92
N ILE A 64 7.00 16.51 -13.64
CA ILE A 64 6.44 15.19 -13.94
C ILE A 64 7.35 14.54 -14.99
N SER A 65 8.63 14.34 -14.64
CA SER A 65 9.58 13.64 -15.51
C SER A 65 9.31 12.16 -15.34
N ILE A 66 8.44 11.62 -16.20
CA ILE A 66 8.17 10.19 -16.24
C ILE A 66 9.35 9.54 -16.97
N GLN A 67 10.43 9.27 -16.23
CA GLN A 67 11.65 8.69 -16.80
C GLN A 67 11.46 7.24 -17.29
N ALA A 68 10.44 6.53 -16.80
CA ALA A 68 10.18 5.13 -17.15
C ALA A 68 8.67 4.83 -17.26
N ILE A 69 8.03 5.35 -18.31
CA ILE A 69 6.61 5.08 -18.62
C ILE A 69 6.28 3.57 -18.61
N PRO A 70 7.09 2.66 -19.20
CA PRO A 70 6.77 1.24 -19.23
C PRO A 70 6.74 0.62 -17.82
N SER A 71 7.73 0.95 -16.99
CA SER A 71 7.79 0.48 -15.60
C SER A 71 6.63 1.02 -14.77
N LEU A 72 6.22 2.27 -15.01
CA LEU A 72 5.10 2.90 -14.31
C LEU A 72 3.77 2.23 -14.67
N ILE A 73 3.57 1.86 -15.94
CA ILE A 73 2.40 1.09 -16.39
C ILE A 73 2.40 -0.31 -15.79
N VAL A 74 3.54 -1.01 -15.83
CA VAL A 74 3.67 -2.37 -15.26
C VAL A 74 3.41 -2.34 -13.75
N LEU A 75 3.92 -1.34 -13.04
CA LEU A 75 3.69 -1.16 -11.61
C LEU A 75 2.21 -0.82 -11.32
N GLY A 76 1.61 0.07 -12.10
CA GLY A 76 0.18 0.39 -11.99
C GLY A 76 -0.71 -0.84 -12.20
N ILE A 77 -0.42 -1.63 -13.24
CA ILE A 77 -1.20 -2.84 -13.56
C ILE A 77 -0.98 -3.92 -12.51
N LEU A 78 0.26 -4.27 -12.17
CA LEU A 78 0.53 -5.37 -11.24
C LEU A 78 0.28 -4.98 -9.79
N GLN A 79 0.80 -3.84 -9.35
CA GLN A 79 0.78 -3.43 -7.95
C GLN A 79 -0.48 -2.66 -7.56
N THR A 80 -1.09 -1.88 -8.47
CA THR A 80 -2.29 -1.11 -8.12
C THR A 80 -3.55 -1.84 -8.55
N CYS A 81 -3.71 -2.21 -9.82
CA CYS A 81 -4.91 -2.91 -10.30
C CYS A 81 -4.92 -4.39 -9.89
N GLY A 82 -3.84 -5.12 -10.13
CA GLY A 82 -3.74 -6.56 -9.90
C GLY A 82 -3.82 -6.88 -8.42
N PHE A 83 -2.98 -6.25 -7.61
CA PHE A 83 -2.98 -6.48 -6.17
C PHE A 83 -4.29 -6.02 -5.48
N THR A 84 -4.75 -4.80 -5.76
CA THR A 84 -6.00 -4.28 -5.16
C THR A 84 -7.20 -5.10 -5.64
N GLY A 85 -7.26 -5.44 -6.93
CA GLY A 85 -8.33 -6.27 -7.50
C GLY A 85 -8.38 -7.68 -6.91
N MET A 86 -7.22 -8.36 -6.79
CA MET A 86 -7.14 -9.68 -6.18
C MET A 86 -7.46 -9.65 -4.67
N ILE A 87 -6.99 -8.64 -3.94
CA ILE A 87 -7.34 -8.46 -2.52
C ILE A 87 -8.84 -8.27 -2.36
N ILE A 88 -9.44 -7.45 -3.20
CA ILE A 88 -10.87 -7.14 -3.17
C ILE A 88 -11.70 -8.39 -3.44
N TRP A 89 -11.31 -9.19 -4.45
CA TRP A 89 -11.97 -10.46 -4.73
C TRP A 89 -11.83 -11.42 -3.54
N ALA A 90 -10.63 -11.57 -2.99
CA ALA A 90 -10.39 -12.39 -1.80
C ALA A 90 -11.15 -11.88 -0.57
N LEU A 91 -11.48 -10.58 -0.50
CA LEU A 91 -12.29 -10.00 0.57
C LEU A 91 -13.76 -10.38 0.46
N VAL A 92 -14.30 -10.41 -0.78
CA VAL A 92 -15.69 -10.79 -1.08
C VAL A 92 -15.92 -12.26 -0.78
N GLU A 93 -14.98 -13.14 -1.12
CA GLU A 93 -15.11 -14.59 -0.88
C GLU A 93 -14.67 -15.04 0.52
N GLY A 94 -13.61 -14.44 1.07
CA GLY A 94 -12.94 -14.91 2.30
C GLY A 94 -13.25 -14.13 3.57
N GLY A 95 -13.83 -12.92 3.45
CA GLY A 95 -14.04 -11.99 4.56
C GLY A 95 -12.75 -11.31 5.04
N ALA A 96 -12.87 -10.04 5.46
CA ALA A 96 -11.72 -9.15 5.73
C ALA A 96 -10.66 -9.72 6.69
N GLY A 97 -11.05 -10.55 7.67
CA GLY A 97 -10.12 -11.15 8.63
C GLY A 97 -9.19 -12.21 8.02
N LYS A 98 -9.70 -13.09 7.14
CA LYS A 98 -8.89 -14.15 6.53
C LYS A 98 -7.98 -13.59 5.45
N THR A 99 -8.48 -12.63 4.67
CA THR A 99 -7.69 -11.93 3.65
C THR A 99 -6.57 -11.10 4.26
N ALA A 100 -6.79 -10.46 5.42
CA ALA A 100 -5.75 -9.75 6.14
C ALA A 100 -4.63 -10.71 6.57
N VAL A 101 -4.96 -11.83 7.21
CA VAL A 101 -3.97 -12.84 7.62
C VAL A 101 -3.19 -13.37 6.41
N LEU A 102 -3.86 -13.68 5.29
CA LEU A 102 -3.20 -14.09 4.05
C LEU A 102 -2.26 -13.00 3.51
N THR A 103 -2.70 -11.74 3.50
CA THR A 103 -1.88 -10.61 3.03
C THR A 103 -0.68 -10.39 3.93
N TYR A 104 -0.82 -10.57 5.24
CA TYR A 104 0.31 -10.49 6.18
C TYR A 104 1.28 -11.67 6.08
N THR A 105 1.02 -12.69 5.24
CA THR A 105 2.05 -13.67 4.84
C THR A 105 3.02 -13.13 3.79
N MET A 106 2.81 -11.91 3.28
CA MET A 106 3.74 -11.24 2.36
C MET A 106 5.21 -11.30 2.77
N PRO A 107 5.61 -11.01 4.03
CA PRO A 107 7.01 -11.07 4.44
C PRO A 107 7.59 -12.48 4.32
N PHE A 108 6.76 -13.52 4.51
CA PHE A 108 7.17 -14.91 4.34
C PHE A 108 7.48 -15.21 2.87
N TRP A 109 6.59 -14.83 1.94
CA TRP A 109 6.84 -14.99 0.51
C TRP A 109 8.02 -14.16 0.02
N VAL A 110 8.19 -12.94 0.55
CA VAL A 110 9.36 -12.09 0.27
C VAL A 110 10.64 -12.76 0.76
N MET A 111 10.67 -13.32 1.96
CA MET A 111 11.84 -14.04 2.50
C MET A 111 12.17 -15.29 1.65
N LEU A 112 11.16 -16.04 1.23
CA LEU A 112 11.33 -17.25 0.41
C LEU A 112 11.84 -16.92 -0.99
N LEU A 113 11.35 -15.84 -1.61
CA LEU A 113 11.77 -15.39 -2.93
C LEU A 113 13.05 -14.55 -2.92
N ALA A 114 13.42 -13.93 -1.79
CA ALA A 114 14.64 -13.15 -1.66
C ALA A 114 15.90 -14.01 -1.88
N TRP A 115 15.88 -15.28 -1.48
CA TRP A 115 16.99 -16.20 -1.70
C TRP A 115 17.27 -16.44 -3.20
N PRO A 116 16.31 -16.91 -4.04
CA PRO A 116 16.58 -17.13 -5.45
C PRO A 116 16.68 -15.85 -6.29
N LEU A 117 15.90 -14.80 -6.02
CA LEU A 117 15.88 -13.59 -6.85
C LEU A 117 16.95 -12.54 -6.48
N LEU A 118 17.22 -12.35 -5.18
CA LEU A 118 18.09 -11.27 -4.69
C LEU A 118 19.51 -11.74 -4.34
N LYS A 119 19.76 -13.07 -4.29
CA LYS A 119 21.05 -13.66 -3.85
C LYS A 119 21.54 -13.16 -2.49
N GLU A 120 20.66 -12.63 -1.65
CA GLU A 120 20.99 -12.29 -0.28
C GLU A 120 21.08 -13.59 0.52
N ARG A 121 22.25 -13.84 1.13
CA ARG A 121 22.42 -14.94 2.09
C ARG A 121 21.76 -14.51 3.39
N ILE A 122 20.68 -15.19 3.73
CA ILE A 122 20.02 -15.12 5.04
C ILE A 122 21.00 -15.63 6.11
#